data_AF-A0A7C1AQ05-F1
#
_entry.id   AF-A0A7C1AQ05-F1
#
_cell.length_a   1.000
_cell.length_b   1.000
_cell.length_c   1.000
_cell.angle_alpha   90.00
_cell.angle_beta   90.00
_cell.angle_gamma   90.00
#
_symmetry.space_group_name_H-M   'P 1'
#
loop_
_entity.id
_entity.type
_entity.pdbx_description
1 polymer ?
#
loop_
_entity_poly.entity_id
_entity_poly.type
_entity_poly.pdbx_seq_one_letter_code
_entity_poly.pdbx_strand_id
1 'polypeptide(L)'
;QSRSDFMRGLKENVIIGRLIPAGTGSTAYQSIQPHVPEASVMSALGIFGEEIPNKVDDSLPANPAEWLASLGAPTNGDTDPESTDE
;
A
#
# COMPACT_ATOMS: atom_id res chain seq x y z
N GLN A 1 5.31 -19.92 32.23
CA GLN A 1 6.18 -18.73 32.05
C GLN A 1 5.76 -18.04 30.77
N SER A 2 5.48 -16.74 30.82
CA SER A 2 5.11 -15.96 29.63
C SER A 2 6.38 -15.47 28.93
N ARG A 3 6.52 -15.73 27.63
CA ARG A 3 7.63 -15.23 26.81
C ARG A 3 7.24 -13.86 26.26
N SER A 4 8.03 -12.84 26.55
CA SER A 4 7.84 -11.49 26.03
C SER A 4 8.52 -11.37 24.65
N ASP A 5 7.85 -10.75 23.70
CA ASP A 5 8.39 -10.39 22.39
C ASP A 5 8.81 -8.92 22.37
N PHE A 6 9.91 -8.62 21.68
CA PHE A 6 10.57 -7.31 21.71
C PHE A 6 10.47 -6.52 20.39
N MET A 7 9.65 -6.93 19.42
CA MET A 7 9.41 -6.16 18.18
C MET A 7 10.68 -5.87 17.36
N ARG A 8 11.63 -6.81 17.36
CA ARG A 8 12.89 -6.71 16.60
C ARG A 8 12.83 -7.37 15.22
N GLY A 9 11.86 -8.24 14.99
CA GLY A 9 11.68 -9.01 13.78
C GLY A 9 10.84 -8.30 12.72
N LEU A 10 11.04 -8.69 11.46
CA LEU A 10 10.27 -8.20 10.33
C LEU A 10 8.79 -8.57 10.47
N LYS A 11 8.51 -9.86 10.69
CA LYS A 11 7.16 -10.42 10.69
C LYS A 11 6.27 -9.86 11.79
N GLU A 12 6.77 -9.75 13.02
CA GLU A 12 5.98 -9.27 14.15
C GLU A 12 5.55 -7.80 14.00
N ASN A 13 6.42 -6.95 13.44
CA ASN A 13 6.07 -5.56 13.14
C ASN A 13 5.01 -5.48 12.04
N VAL A 14 5.09 -6.35 11.01
CA VAL A 14 4.05 -6.44 9.96
C VAL A 14 2.70 -6.86 10.55
N ILE A 15 2.67 -7.85 11.44
CA ILE A 15 1.41 -8.34 12.03
C ILE A 15 0.72 -7.25 12.86
N ILE A 16 1.48 -6.43 13.60
CA ILE A 16 0.94 -5.37 14.46
C ILE A 16 0.65 -4.07 13.67
N GLY A 17 1.23 -3.91 12.48
CA GLY A 17 1.08 -2.70 11.67
C GLY A 17 2.06 -1.57 12.04
N ARG A 18 3.24 -1.92 12.59
CA ARG A 18 4.34 -0.98 12.85
C ARG A 18 5.37 -1.02 11.73
N LEU A 19 6.09 0.08 11.50
CA LEU A 19 7.21 0.12 10.56
C LEU A 19 8.23 -1.00 10.87
N ILE A 20 8.56 -1.76 9.83
CA ILE A 20 9.55 -2.82 9.89
C ILE A 20 10.95 -2.27 10.20
N PRO A 21 11.82 -3.00 10.91
CA PRO A 21 13.17 -2.54 11.24
C PRO A 21 14.16 -2.69 10.07
N ALA A 22 13.72 -2.38 8.84
CA ALA A 22 14.51 -2.49 7.62
C ALA A 22 14.08 -1.42 6.59
N GLY A 23 14.96 -1.09 5.65
CA GLY A 23 14.70 -0.06 4.63
C GLY A 23 14.38 1.30 5.25
N THR A 24 13.33 1.96 4.75
CA THR A 24 12.83 3.25 5.27
C THR A 24 12.33 3.17 6.72
N GLY A 25 11.99 1.97 7.20
CA GLY A 25 11.64 1.72 8.59
C GLY A 25 12.84 1.49 9.52
N SER A 26 14.08 1.59 9.04
CA SER A 26 15.25 1.61 9.94
C SER A 26 15.42 2.97 10.62
N THR A 27 16.01 2.97 11.82
CA THR A 27 16.22 4.19 12.61
C THR A 27 16.99 5.27 11.84
N ALA A 28 17.94 4.88 10.99
CA ALA A 28 18.70 5.82 10.17
C ALA A 28 17.79 6.59 9.20
N TYR A 29 16.92 5.90 8.47
CA TYR A 29 16.04 6.55 7.48
C TYR A 29 14.84 7.24 8.11
N GLN A 30 14.31 6.76 9.24
CA GLN A 30 13.20 7.42 9.94
C GLN A 30 13.53 8.86 10.40
N SER A 31 14.81 9.15 10.65
CA SER A 31 15.27 10.47 11.09
C SER A 31 15.45 11.48 9.94
N ILE A 32 15.37 11.03 8.70
CA ILE A 32 15.67 11.84 7.52
C ILE A 32 14.35 12.43 6.99
N GLN A 33 14.28 13.75 6.92
CA GLN A 33 13.21 14.45 6.22
C GLN A 33 13.60 14.61 4.74
N PRO A 34 12.92 13.93 3.78
CA PRO A 34 13.19 14.16 2.37
C PRO A 34 12.72 15.55 1.95
N HIS A 35 13.58 16.32 1.28
CA HIS A 35 13.23 17.58 0.66
C HIS A 35 12.84 17.33 -0.80
N VAL A 36 11.56 17.48 -1.11
CA VAL A 36 11.03 17.29 -2.47
C VAL A 36 10.27 18.58 -2.86
N PRO A 37 10.82 19.43 -3.75
CA PRO A 37 10.30 20.77 -4.00
C PRO A 37 8.84 20.84 -4.47
N GLU A 38 8.40 19.84 -5.24
CA GLU A 38 7.08 19.81 -5.90
C GLU A 38 6.17 18.70 -5.38
N ALA A 39 6.58 17.95 -4.35
CA ALA A 39 5.79 16.84 -3.81
C ALA A 39 5.34 17.13 -2.39
N SER A 40 4.05 16.96 -2.15
CA SER A 40 3.51 16.98 -0.78
C SER A 40 4.05 15.78 -0.02
N VAL A 41 4.79 16.02 1.06
CA VAL A 41 5.25 14.95 1.95
C VAL A 41 4.03 14.35 2.62
N MET A 42 3.68 13.12 2.23
CA MET A 42 2.60 12.39 2.86
C MET A 42 2.99 12.11 4.32
N SER A 43 2.38 12.85 5.23
CA SER A 43 2.56 12.62 6.66
C SER A 43 1.87 11.30 7.02
N ALA A 44 2.41 10.55 7.98
CA ALA A 44 1.77 9.33 8.48
C ALA A 44 0.32 9.58 8.90
N LEU A 45 0.02 10.77 9.42
CA LEU A 45 -1.33 11.22 9.75
C LEU A 45 -2.27 11.26 8.53
N GLY A 46 -1.77 11.68 7.36
CA GLY A 46 -2.53 11.67 6.10
C GLY A 46 -2.78 10.28 5.52
N ILE A 47 -2.04 9.26 5.98
CA ILE A 47 -2.25 7.86 5.58
C ILE A 47 -3.16 7.13 6.59
N PHE A 48 -3.02 7.42 7.88
CA PHE A 48 -3.67 6.65 8.96
C PHE A 48 -4.86 7.34 9.64
N GLY A 49 -5.24 8.56 9.24
CA GLY A 49 -6.51 9.15 9.62
C GLY A 49 -6.45 10.61 10.04
N GLU A 50 -6.66 11.51 9.08
CA GLU A 50 -7.60 12.62 9.21
C GLU A 50 -8.19 12.89 7.81
N GLU A 51 -9.38 13.47 7.79
CA GLU A 51 -10.39 13.45 6.72
C GLU A 51 -9.83 13.70 5.31
N ILE A 52 -10.12 12.78 4.39
CA ILE A 52 -9.94 13.00 2.95
C ILE A 52 -10.63 14.33 2.61
N PRO A 53 -9.93 15.37 2.11
CA PRO A 53 -10.61 16.55 1.61
C PRO A 53 -11.60 16.08 0.54
N ASN A 54 -12.86 16.54 0.62
CA ASN A 54 -14.04 16.19 -0.19
C ASN A 54 -13.89 16.41 -1.72
N LYS A 55 -12.78 15.96 -2.30
CA LYS A 55 -12.53 15.74 -3.71
C LYS A 55 -12.03 14.30 -3.82
N VAL A 56 -12.94 13.38 -3.52
CA VAL A 56 -12.84 12.02 -4.05
C VAL A 56 -12.92 12.22 -5.57
N ASP A 57 -11.80 12.02 -6.26
CA ASP A 57 -11.84 11.82 -7.71
C ASP A 57 -12.82 10.66 -7.95
N ASP A 58 -13.87 10.89 -8.75
CA ASP A 58 -14.96 9.95 -9.08
C ASP A 58 -14.46 8.60 -9.66
N SER A 59 -13.14 8.44 -9.85
CA SER A 59 -12.49 7.22 -10.33
C SER A 59 -12.20 6.16 -9.26
N LEU A 60 -12.29 6.46 -7.96
CA LEU A 60 -12.02 5.47 -6.90
C LEU A 60 -13.32 4.85 -6.36
N PRO A 61 -13.44 3.51 -6.32
CA PRO A 61 -14.62 2.86 -5.78
C PRO A 61 -14.74 3.16 -4.28
N ALA A 62 -15.98 3.41 -3.83
CA ALA A 62 -16.29 3.69 -2.42
C ALA A 62 -15.88 2.53 -1.48
N ASN A 63 -15.75 1.32 -2.03
CA ASN A 63 -15.27 0.15 -1.30
C ASN A 63 -13.81 -0.18 -1.68
N PRO A 64 -12.87 -0.13 -0.73
CA PRO A 64 -11.47 -0.47 -0.98
C PRO A 64 -11.26 -1.93 -1.41
N ALA A 65 -12.17 -2.84 -1.02
CA ALA A 65 -12.08 -4.24 -1.42
C ALA A 65 -12.33 -4.45 -2.92
N GLU A 66 -13.14 -3.60 -3.56
CA GLU A 66 -13.36 -3.66 -5.01
C GLU A 66 -12.11 -3.23 -5.79
N TRP A 67 -11.39 -2.22 -5.29
CA TRP A 67 -10.10 -1.82 -5.85
C TRP A 67 -9.05 -2.93 -5.71
N LEU A 68 -9.00 -3.62 -4.56
CA LEU A 68 -8.09 -4.77 -4.39
C LEU A 68 -8.46 -5.94 -5.31
N ALA A 69 -9.74 -6.18 -5.55
CA ALA A 69 -10.20 -7.23 -6.45
C ALA A 69 -9.85 -6.92 -7.92
N SER A 70 -9.89 -5.65 -8.34
CA SER A 70 -9.56 -5.28 -9.72
C SER A 70 -8.07 -5.47 -10.05
N LEU A 71 -7.17 -5.37 -9.06
CA LEU A 71 -5.74 -5.67 -9.23
C LEU A 71 -5.45 -7.18 -9.36
N GLY A 72 -6.33 -8.02 -8.83
CA GLY A 72 -6.17 -9.48 -8.79
C GLY A 72 -6.89 -10.24 -9.90
N ALA A 73 -7.73 -9.57 -10.70
CA ALA A 73 -8.42 -10.20 -11.81
C ALA A 73 -7.42 -10.45 -12.97
N PRO A 74 -7.32 -11.68 -13.51
CA PRO A 74 -6.55 -11.89 -14.72
C PRO A 74 -7.23 -11.12 -15.86
N THR A 75 -6.49 -10.27 -16.55
CA THR A 75 -6.92 -9.71 -17.83
C THR A 75 -7.02 -10.87 -18.81
N ASN A 76 -8.22 -11.46 -18.94
CA ASN A 76 -8.53 -12.40 -20.02
C ASN A 76 -8.56 -11.60 -21.33
N GLY A 77 -7.39 -11.28 -21.85
CA GLY A 77 -7.17 -10.77 -23.18
C GLY A 77 -6.24 -11.75 -23.87
N ASP A 78 -6.83 -12.79 -24.45
CA ASP A 78 -6.35 -13.54 -25.63
C ASP A 78 -7.54 -14.37 -26.13
N THR A 79 -8.54 -13.67 -26.68
CA THR A 79 -9.47 -14.26 -27.65
C THR A 79 -8.85 -14.09 -29.02
N ASP A 80 -8.25 -15.15 -29.57
CA ASP A 80 -7.90 -15.21 -30.98
C ASP A 80 -9.19 -15.39 -31.83
N PRO A 81 -9.50 -14.49 -32.78
CA PRO A 81 -10.56 -14.71 -33.74
C PRO A 81 -10.05 -15.52 -34.94
N GLU A 82 -10.72 -16.65 -35.19
CA GLU A 82 -11.03 -17.23 -36.50
C GLU A 82 -9.88 -17.54 -37.49
N SER A 83 -9.65 -18.84 -37.72
CA SER A 83 -9.24 -19.33 -39.05
C SER A 83 -10.25 -20.38 -39.52
N THR A 84 -11.16 -19.93 -40.38
CA THR A 84 -11.89 -20.79 -41.31
C THR A 84 -10.93 -21.13 -42.44
N ASP A 85 -10.63 -22.41 -42.67
CA ASP A 85 -10.12 -22.91 -43.96
C ASP A 85 -10.59 -24.36 -44.17
N GLU A 86 -11.37 -24.52 -45.25
CA GLU A 86 -11.81 -25.68 -46.05
C GLU A 86 -12.14 -27.05 -45.41
#